data_AF-A0A1B0BN61-F1
#
_entry.id   AF-A0A1B0BN61-F1
#
_cell.length_a   1.000
_cell.length_b   1.000
_cell.length_c   1.000
_cell.angle_alpha   90.00
_cell.angle_beta   90.00
_cell.angle_gamma   90.00
#
_symmetry.space_group_name_H-M   'P 1'
#
loop_
_entity.id
_entity.type
_entity.pdbx_description
1 polymer ?
#
loop_
_entity_poly.entity_id
_entity_poly.type
_entity_poly.pdbx_seq_one_letter_code
_entity_poly.pdbx_strand_id
1 'polypeptide(L)' 'MRSRLRVAEEESTWHEGKFLIFDDSFEHEVWHNGTGIRLVLIVDVWHPDLTLQKRRSLTAI' A
#
# COMPACT_ATOMS: atom_id res chain seq x y z
N MET A 1 9.54 9.58 -13.99
CA MET A 1 9.30 9.23 -12.58
C MET A 1 9.84 7.82 -12.34
N ARG A 2 10.80 7.63 -11.43
CA ARG A 2 11.31 6.29 -11.05
C ARG A 2 11.04 6.07 -9.57
N SER A 3 9.82 5.67 -9.25
CA SER A 3 9.45 5.26 -7.89
C SER A 3 9.09 3.78 -7.90
N ARG A 4 9.70 3.02 -6.98
CA ARG A 4 9.51 1.59 -6.84
C ARG A 4 9.05 1.26 -5.42
N LEU A 5 8.23 0.22 -5.32
CA LEU A 5 7.79 -0.41 -4.09
C LEU A 5 8.21 -1.87 -4.16
N ARG A 6 8.87 -2.37 -3.12
CA ARG A 6 9.03 -3.81 -2.89
C ARG A 6 8.14 -4.21 -1.72
N VAL A 7 7.41 -5.31 -1.85
CA VAL A 7 6.63 -5.92 -0.77
C VAL A 7 7.01 -7.39 -0.73
N ALA A 8 7.57 -7.85 0.39
CA ALA A 8 8.25 -9.12 0.48
C ALA A 8 9.29 -9.29 -0.66
N GLU A 9 9.02 -10.20 -1.60
CA GLU A 9 9.89 -10.53 -2.73
C GLU A 9 9.45 -9.89 -4.06
N GLU A 10 8.30 -9.18 -4.08
CA GLU A 10 7.72 -8.62 -5.30
C GLU A 10 8.01 -7.12 -5.44
N GLU A 11 8.52 -6.70 -6.61
CA GLU A 11 8.70 -5.29 -6.98
C GLU A 11 7.55 -4.78 -7.87
N SER A 12 7.08 -3.57 -7.60
CA SER A 12 6.03 -2.88 -8.35
C SER A 12 6.32 -1.39 -8.51
N THR A 13 5.62 -0.74 -9.45
CA THR A 13 5.74 0.70 -9.73
C THR A 13 4.38 1.38 -9.81
N TRP A 14 4.31 2.62 -9.35
CA TRP A 14 3.10 3.44 -9.45
C TRP A 14 2.88 3.95 -10.87
N HIS A 15 1.62 3.94 -11.30
CA HIS A 15 1.15 4.52 -12.55
C HIS A 15 -0.01 5.46 -12.23
N GLU A 16 0.01 6.68 -12.79
CA GLU A 16 -1.07 7.66 -12.57
C GLU A 16 -2.42 7.10 -13.02
N GLY A 17 -3.46 7.34 -12.19
CA GLY A 17 -4.81 6.83 -12.44
C GLY A 17 -4.98 5.32 -12.27
N LYS A 18 -3.98 4.60 -11.73
CA LYS A 18 -4.05 3.17 -11.43
C LYS A 18 -3.88 2.92 -9.93
N PHE A 19 -4.54 1.86 -9.46
CA PHE A 19 -4.36 1.36 -8.10
C PHE A 19 -3.21 0.37 -8.04
N LEU A 20 -2.47 0.42 -6.95
CA LEU A 20 -1.57 -0.62 -6.48
C LEU A 20 -2.09 -1.03 -5.10
N ILE A 21 -2.48 -2.30 -4.95
CA ILE A 21 -3.04 -2.84 -3.71
C ILE A 21 -2.05 -3.87 -3.19
N PHE A 22 -1.64 -3.72 -1.92
CA PHE A 22 -0.75 -4.65 -1.24
C PHE A 22 -1.08 -4.66 0.26
N ASP A 23 -0.62 -5.68 0.96
CA ASP A 23 -0.71 -5.79 2.40
C ASP A 23 0.56 -5.21 3.03
N ASP A 24 0.42 -4.10 3.77
CA ASP A 24 1.53 -3.37 4.36
C ASP A 24 2.07 -4.00 5.66
N SER A 25 1.43 -5.07 6.14
CA SER A 25 1.95 -5.87 7.26
C SER A 25 3.19 -6.70 6.87
N PHE A 26 3.41 -6.93 5.57
CA PHE A 26 4.65 -7.51 5.06
C PHE A 26 5.78 -6.47 5.01
N GLU A 27 7.03 -6.92 5.13
CA GLU A 27 8.19 -6.04 4.94
C GLU A 27 8.08 -5.37 3.57
N HIS A 28 8.13 -4.04 3.58
CA HIS A 28 8.05 -3.26 2.37
C HIS A 28 9.04 -2.10 2.38
N GLU A 29 9.52 -1.75 1.19
CA GLU A 29 10.52 -0.71 0.99
C GLU A 29 10.15 0.15 -0.22
N VAL A 30 10.34 1.47 -0.08
CA VAL A 30 10.01 2.44 -1.12
C VAL A 30 11.27 3.20 -1.52
N TRP A 31 11.53 3.26 -2.82
CA TRP A 31 12.59 4.10 -3.39
C TRP A 31 12.00 5.18 -4.29
N HIS A 32 12.49 6.40 -4.13
CA HIS A 32 12.19 7.52 -5.00
C HIS A 32 13.48 8.03 -5.62
N ASN A 33 13.82 7.48 -6.79
CA ASN A 33 15.03 7.82 -7.54
C ASN A 33 14.74 8.83 -8.66
N GLY A 34 13.68 9.62 -8.51
CA GLY A 34 13.30 10.70 -9.42
C GLY A 34 13.75 12.06 -8.91
N THR A 35 13.75 13.05 -9.80
CA THR A 35 14.10 14.45 -9.46
C THR A 35 12.88 15.34 -9.24
N GLY A 36 11.66 14.82 -9.47
CA GLY A 36 10.40 15.55 -9.31
C GLY A 36 9.50 14.90 -8.26
N ILE A 37 8.50 15.64 -7.80
CA ILE A 37 7.57 15.20 -6.75
C ILE A 37 6.83 13.92 -7.18
N ARG A 38 6.72 12.96 -6.26
CA ARG A 38 5.78 11.84 -6.34
C ARG A 38 4.64 12.10 -5.36
N LEU A 39 3.41 12.20 -5.87
CA LEU A 39 2.19 12.30 -5.06
C LEU A 39 1.40 10.98 -5.18
N VAL A 40 0.96 10.44 -4.04
CA VAL A 40 0.12 9.23 -3.98
C VAL A 40 -0.98 9.44 -2.93
N LEU A 41 -2.18 8.97 -3.24
CA LEU A 41 -3.26 8.83 -2.27
C LEU A 41 -3.21 7.43 -1.66
N ILE A 42 -3.10 7.35 -0.33
CA ILE A 42 -3.14 6.09 0.42
C ILE A 42 -4.54 5.92 1.00
N VAL A 43 -5.11 4.73 0.84
CA VAL A 43 -6.44 4.37 1.35
C VAL A 43 -6.35 3.00 2.00
N ASP A 44 -6.51 2.96 3.32
CA ASP A 44 -6.52 1.71 4.07
C ASP A 44 -7.93 1.12 4.08
N VAL A 45 -8.03 -0.18 3.87
CA VAL A 45 -9.28 -0.92 3.90
C VAL A 45 -9.16 -2.14 4.81
N TRP A 46 -10.26 -2.54 5.44
CA TRP A 46 -10.29 -3.79 6.19
C TRP A 46 -9.95 -4.98 5.30
N HIS A 47 -9.08 -5.88 5.78
CA HIS A 47 -8.80 -7.15 5.12
C HIS A 47 -10.13 -7.86 4.76
N PRO A 48 -10.30 -8.37 3.53
CA PRO A 48 -11.58 -8.85 3.03
C PRO A 48 -12.19 -9.96 3.91
N ASP A 49 -11.35 -10.80 4.51
CA ASP A 49 -11.76 -11.93 5.36
C ASP A 49 -12.26 -11.52 6.76
N LEU A 50 -12.16 -10.24 7.13
CA LEU A 50 -12.74 -9.76 8.39
C LEU A 50 -14.26 -9.67 8.27
N THR A 51 -14.95 -10.44 9.11
CA THR A 51 -16.41 -10.34 9.27
C THR A 51 -16.81 -8.97 9.82
N LEU A 52 -18.04 -8.55 9.56
CA LEU A 52 -18.57 -7.28 10.08
C LEU A 52 -18.51 -7.20 11.62
N GLN A 53 -18.70 -8.32 12.32
CA GLN A 53 -18.58 -8.36 13.77
C GLN A 53 -17.15 -8.08 14.22
N LYS A 54 -16.15 -8.71 13.57
CA LYS A 54 -14.72 -8.48 13.89
C LYS A 54 -14.33 -7.02 13.65
N ARG A 55 -14.73 -6.44 12.51
CA ARG A 55 -14.45 -5.02 12.18
C ARG A 55 -14.99 -4.04 13.24
N ARG A 56 -16.09 -4.39 13.91
CA ARG A 56 -16.70 -3.56 14.96
C ARG A 56 -16.11 -3.79 16.36
N SER A 57 -15.50 -4.95 16.59
CA SER A 57 -14.96 -5.32 17.90
C SER A 57 -13.46 -5.04 18.06
N LEU A 58 -12.72 -4.97 16.96
CA LEU A 58 -11.30 -4.63 16.98
C LEU A 58 -11.13 -3.18 17.45
N THR A 59 -10.14 -2.97 18.32
CA THR A 59 -9.74 -1.63 18.76
C THR A 59 -8.89 -0.95 17.70
N ALA A 60 -8.91 0.39 17.67
CA ALA A 60 -7.98 1.15 16.86
C ALA A 60 -6.52 0.86 17.29
N ILE A 61 -5.63 0.95 16.31
CA ILE A 61 -4.17 0.92 16.47
C ILE A 61 -3.66 2.34 16.27
#